data_AF-A0A3D0Y9Y1-F1
#
_entry.id   AF-A0A3D0Y9Y1-F1
#
_cell.length_a   1.000
_cell.length_b   1.000
_cell.length_c   1.000
_cell.angle_alpha   90.00
_cell.angle_beta   90.00
_cell.angle_gamma   90.00
#
_symmetry.space_group_name_H-M   'P 1'
#
loop_
_entity.id
_entity.type
_entity.pdbx_description
1 polymer ?
#
loop_
_entity_poly.entity_id
_entity_poly.type
_entity_poly.pdbx_seq_one_letter_code
_entity_poly.pdbx_strand_id
1 'polypeptide(L)' 'MDNMSSNTKLEIAVEIIAAKIAMYSMNGYKSEDEDIKKLIEERNEMYKGNEIIIDKIIRDYGKKNKKEL' A
#
# COMPACT_ATOMS: atom_id res chain seq x y z
N MET A 1 -8.05 -4.78 -14.76
CA MET A 1 -8.43 -4.60 -13.34
C MET A 1 -9.82 -3.94 -13.22
N ASP A 2 -10.54 -3.77 -14.33
CA ASP A 2 -11.71 -2.88 -14.46
C ASP A 2 -13.05 -3.46 -13.99
N ASN A 3 -13.04 -4.48 -13.13
CA ASN A 3 -14.28 -5.12 -12.65
C ASN A 3 -14.32 -5.32 -11.12
N MET A 4 -13.40 -4.69 -10.38
CA MET A 4 -13.45 -4.72 -8.91
C MET A 4 -14.24 -3.53 -8.37
N SER A 5 -15.13 -3.80 -7.40
CA SER A 5 -15.83 -2.75 -6.68
C SER A 5 -14.85 -1.85 -5.91
N SER A 6 -15.20 -0.59 -5.66
CA SER A 6 -14.36 0.33 -4.88
C SER A 6 -14.05 -0.22 -3.48
N ASN A 7 -14.97 -0.96 -2.87
CA ASN A 7 -14.75 -1.62 -1.57
C ASN A 7 -13.70 -2.74 -1.67
N THR A 8 -13.79 -3.55 -2.73
CA THR A 8 -12.79 -4.60 -3.00
C THR A 8 -11.41 -3.99 -3.25
N LYS A 9 -11.32 -2.90 -4.01
CA LYS A 9 -10.06 -2.18 -4.22
C LYS A 9 -9.49 -1.66 -2.90
N LEU A 10 -10.32 -1.06 -2.06
CA LEU A 10 -9.90 -0.55 -0.76
C LEU A 10 -9.35 -1.67 0.14
N GLU A 11 -10.05 -2.80 0.23
CA GLU A 11 -9.64 -3.94 1.05
C GLU A 11 -8.29 -4.51 0.59
N ILE A 12 -8.10 -4.68 -0.72
CA ILE A 12 -6.81 -5.10 -1.30
C ILE A 12 -5.71 -4.06 -1.01
N ALA A 13 -6.01 -2.76 -1.15
CA ALA A 13 -5.03 -1.71 -0.89
C ALA A 13 -4.61 -1.68 0.59
N VAL A 14 -5.55 -1.90 1.52
CA VAL A 14 -5.28 -2.00 2.96
C VAL A 14 -4.28 -3.13 3.25
N GLU A 15 -4.50 -4.32 2.69
CA GLU A 15 -3.60 -5.46 2.87
C GLU A 15 -2.19 -5.18 2.32
N ILE A 16 -2.12 -4.63 1.10
CA ILE A 16 -0.85 -4.35 0.43
C ILE A 16 -0.03 -3.32 1.22
N ILE A 17 -0.64 -2.22 1.64
CA ILE A 17 0.09 -1.16 2.32
C ILE A 17 0.50 -1.58 3.73
N ALA A 18 -0.32 -2.36 4.42
CA ALA A 18 0.03 -2.93 5.72
C ALA A 18 1.24 -3.87 5.61
N ALA A 19 1.23 -4.78 4.63
CA ALA A 19 2.35 -5.70 4.38
C ALA A 19 3.64 -4.93 4.04
N LYS A 20 3.53 -3.89 3.20
CA LYS A 20 4.66 -3.02 2.83
C LYS A 20 5.28 -2.35 4.06
N ILE A 21 4.45 -1.73 4.90
CA ILE A 21 4.91 -1.07 6.13
C ILE A 21 5.59 -2.08 7.06
N ALA A 22 5.00 -3.27 7.25
CA ALA A 22 5.57 -4.32 8.07
C ALA A 22 6.96 -4.77 7.58
N MET A 23 7.13 -4.96 6.27
CA MET A 23 8.44 -5.29 5.67
C MET A 23 9.50 -4.22 5.94
N TYR A 24 9.14 -2.94 5.82
CA TYR A 24 10.07 -1.85 6.11
C TYR A 24 10.45 -1.83 7.59
N SER A 25 9.47 -2.00 8.49
CA SER A 25 9.75 -2.13 9.94
C SER A 25 10.65 -3.31 10.27
N MET A 26 10.50 -4.46 9.60
CA MET A 26 11.38 -5.61 9.76
C MET A 26 12.82 -5.35 9.28
N ASN A 27 12.99 -4.51 8.25
CA ASN A 27 14.29 -4.17 7.69
C ASN A 27 15.02 -3.05 8.45
N GLY A 28 14.53 -2.66 9.64
CA GLY A 28 15.16 -1.66 10.50
C GLY A 28 14.88 -0.21 10.12
N TYR A 29 14.00 0.03 9.14
CA TYR A 29 13.53 1.38 8.83
C TYR A 29 12.65 1.89 9.99
N LYS A 30 12.91 3.13 10.39
CA LYS A 30 12.17 3.84 11.43
C LYS A 30 11.06 4.68 10.82
N SER A 31 10.08 5.05 11.65
CA SER A 31 9.01 5.98 11.27
C SER A 31 9.50 7.36 10.80
N GLU A 32 10.78 7.65 11.04
CA GLU A 32 11.48 8.88 10.67
C GLU A 32 11.94 8.86 9.20
N ASP A 33 12.12 7.66 8.64
CA ASP A 33 12.58 7.47 7.27
C ASP A 33 11.52 7.95 6.27
N GLU A 34 11.97 8.65 5.24
CA GLU A 34 11.10 9.25 4.22
C GLU A 34 10.21 8.21 3.55
N ASP A 35 10.73 7.00 3.33
CA ASP A 35 9.97 5.90 2.74
C ASP A 35 8.80 5.44 3.63
N ILE A 36 9.02 5.28 4.95
CA ILE A 36 7.93 4.92 5.88
C ILE A 36 6.94 6.07 6.01
N LYS A 37 7.41 7.32 6.11
CA LYS A 37 6.53 8.50 6.18
C LYS A 37 5.60 8.57 4.98
N LYS A 38 6.13 8.35 3.78
CA LYS A 38 5.37 8.33 2.54
C LYS A 38 4.31 7.23 2.54
N LEU A 39 4.65 6.02 3.00
CA LEU A 39 3.69 4.92 3.11
C LEU A 39 2.58 5.24 4.13
N ILE A 40 2.91 5.88 5.25
CA ILE A 40 1.91 6.30 6.25
C ILE A 40 0.98 7.38 5.67
N GLU A 41 1.51 8.33 4.92
CA GLU A 41 0.73 9.38 4.27
C GLU A 41 -0.22 8.80 3.21
N GLU A 42 0.29 7.92 2.34
CA GLU A 42 -0.51 7.23 1.33
C GLU A 42 -1.62 6.38 1.97
N ARG A 43 -1.34 5.71 3.08
CA ARG A 43 -2.36 4.97 3.86
C ARG A 43 -3.45 5.91 4.37
N ASN A 44 -3.09 7.09 4.88
CA ASN A 44 -4.07 8.05 5.38
C ASN A 44 -4.96 8.60 4.25
N GLU A 45 -4.37 8.91 3.09
CA GLU A 45 -5.12 9.34 1.90
C GLU A 45 -6.03 8.24 1.35
N MET A 46 -5.56 6.99 1.36
CA MET A 46 -6.36 5.82 1.01
C MET A 46 -7.60 5.70 1.91
N TYR A 47 -7.45 5.84 3.24
CA TYR A 47 -8.59 5.80 4.18
C TYR A 47 -9.56 6.98 4.03
N LYS A 48 -9.13 8.09 3.42
CA LYS A 48 -10.03 9.20 3.03
C LYS A 48 -10.80 8.92 1.74
N GLY A 49 -10.58 7.78 1.10
CA GLY A 49 -11.23 7.42 -0.17
C GLY A 49 -10.54 8.00 -1.41
N ASN A 50 -9.27 8.37 -1.32
CA ASN A 50 -8.53 8.86 -2.49
C ASN A 50 -8.26 7.73 -3.49
N GLU A 51 -9.12 7.60 -4.51
CA GLU A 51 -9.06 6.52 -5.50
C GLU A 51 -7.74 6.47 -6.27
N ILE A 52 -7.11 7.62 -6.52
CA ILE A 52 -5.81 7.68 -7.20
C ILE A 52 -4.73 6.98 -6.37
N ILE A 53 -4.76 7.18 -5.04
CA ILE A 53 -3.82 6.54 -4.13
C ILE A 53 -4.15 5.06 -3.96
N ILE A 54 -5.43 4.69 -3.86
CA ILE A 54 -5.86 3.28 -3.82
C ILE A 54 -5.34 2.52 -5.05
N ASP A 55 -5.58 3.03 -6.25
CA ASP A 55 -5.12 2.39 -7.49
C ASP A 55 -3.59 2.36 -7.59
N LYS A 56 -2.91 3.42 -7.11
CA LYS A 56 -1.45 3.46 -7.03
C LYS A 56 -0.91 2.34 -6.14
N ILE A 57 -1.46 2.16 -4.93
CA ILE A 57 -1.03 1.12 -3.98
C ILE A 57 -1.19 -0.26 -4.62
N ILE A 58 -2.36 -0.56 -5.20
CA ILE A 58 -2.63 -1.85 -5.85
C ILE A 58 -1.66 -2.10 -7.02
N ARG A 59 -1.46 -1.09 -7.88
CA ARG A 59 -0.64 -1.24 -9.08
C ARG A 59 0.85 -1.31 -8.77
N ASP A 60 1.34 -0.40 -7.95
CA ASP A 60 2.78 -0.16 -7.78
C ASP A 60 3.35 -1.02 -6.65
N TYR A 61 2.58 -1.27 -5.60
CA TYR A 61 3.01 -2.11 -4.48
C TYR A 61 2.51 -3.56 -4.59
N GLY A 62 1.34 -3.79 -5.21
CA GLY A 62 0.81 -5.14 -5.42
C GLY A 62 1.57 -5.98 -6.46
N LYS A 63 2.36 -5.36 -7.35
CA LYS A 63 3.12 -6.08 -8.40
C LYS A 63 4.38 -6.82 -7.92
N LYS A 64 4.74 -6.80 -6.64
CA LYS A 64 6.03 -7.33 -6.14
C LYS A 64 6.07 -8.78 -5.62
N ASN A 65 5.05 -9.61 -5.81
CA ASN A 65 5.05 -11.00 -5.27
C ASN A 65 5.18 -12.13 -6.31
N LYS A 66 5.78 -11.89 -7.49
CA LYS A 66 6.02 -12.96 -8.49
C LYS A 66 7.49 -13.40 -8.64
N LYS A 67 8.44 -12.82 -7.90
CA LYS A 67 9.87 -13.13 -8.05
C LYS A 67 10.62 -13.47 -6.76
N GLU A 68 9.94 -13.60 -5.63
CA GLU A 68 10.53 -14.03 -4.35
C GLU A 68 9.73 -15.17 -3.70
N LEU A 69 9.45 -16.22 -4.50
CA LEU A 69 9.09 -17.55 -4.02
C LEU A 69 10.00 -18.57 -4.69
#